data_AF-A0A946JRR1-F1
#
_entry.id   AF-A0A946JRR1-F1
#
_cell.length_a   1.000
_cell.length_b   1.000
_cell.length_c   1.000
_cell.angle_alpha   90.00
_cell.angle_beta   90.00
_cell.angle_gamma   90.00
#
_symmetry.space_group_name_H-M   'P 1'
#
loop_
_entity.id
_entity.type
_entity.pdbx_description
1 polymer ?
#
loop_
_entity_poly.entity_id
_entity_poly.type
_entity_poly.pdbx_seq_one_letter_code
_entity_poly.pdbx_strand_id
1 'polypeptide(L)'
;MKIITSIDDFKPIYKRRVPKMFYDYAESGSWSEQTFRENVSDFNKLYFKQKVAVDISNRTTSTKMLGDNVKMPVALAPVGLTGLQHPDGEIKAARAAEKFGIPFTLSTMSICSIEDVAKHTSTPFWFQLYCMNDRPFIENLIDRAKSANCSALVITLDLQILGQRHKDIKNQMTAPPRLTIKNMLNMATKPRWCLGMLQTRRHGFSNIIGHATGVENLTSLSDWSAKTLMRTLNWDDLDWIIKRWGGKVILKGIQDVEDAKMAVKTGADAIIVSNHGGRQLDGALSS
;
A
#
# COMPACT_ATOMS: atom_id res chain seq x y z
N MET A 1 -30.82 -0.74 -0.17
CA MET A 1 -29.34 -0.76 -0.22
C MET A 1 -28.94 -2.05 -0.91
N LYS A 2 -27.91 -2.10 -1.77
CA LYS A 2 -27.46 -3.38 -2.33
C LYS A 2 -26.94 -4.22 -1.15
N ILE A 3 -27.41 -5.45 -1.00
CA ILE A 3 -26.91 -6.37 0.04
C ILE A 3 -25.44 -6.66 -0.30
N ILE A 4 -24.56 -6.51 0.67
CA ILE A 4 -23.11 -6.75 0.52
C ILE A 4 -22.76 -7.97 1.36
N THR A 5 -22.28 -9.02 0.71
CA THR A 5 -21.95 -10.31 1.33
C THR A 5 -20.50 -10.72 1.10
N SER A 6 -19.83 -10.17 0.08
CA SER A 6 -18.44 -10.44 -0.24
C SER A 6 -17.69 -9.19 -0.73
N ILE A 7 -16.38 -9.30 -0.87
CA ILE A 7 -15.55 -8.24 -1.45
C ILE A 7 -15.93 -7.96 -2.92
N ASP A 8 -16.34 -8.99 -3.67
CA ASP A 8 -16.72 -8.83 -5.08
C ASP A 8 -17.98 -7.98 -5.27
N ASP A 9 -18.88 -7.93 -4.27
CA ASP A 9 -20.05 -7.04 -4.30
C ASP A 9 -19.64 -5.56 -4.32
N PHE A 10 -18.45 -5.21 -3.80
CA PHE A 10 -17.91 -3.86 -3.84
C PHE A 10 -17.38 -3.47 -5.22
N LYS A 11 -16.85 -4.40 -6.03
CA LYS A 11 -16.25 -4.08 -7.34
C LYS A 11 -17.16 -3.27 -8.29
N PRO A 12 -18.43 -3.65 -8.55
CA PRO A 12 -19.30 -2.86 -9.41
C PRO A 12 -19.66 -1.50 -8.78
N ILE A 13 -19.71 -1.42 -7.44
CA ILE A 13 -19.97 -0.17 -6.72
C ILE A 13 -18.76 0.76 -6.86
N TYR A 14 -17.56 0.23 -6.68
CA TYR A 14 -16.29 0.93 -6.82
C TYR A 14 -16.12 1.48 -8.24
N LYS A 15 -16.28 0.62 -9.27
CA LYS A 15 -16.24 1.01 -10.69
C LYS A 15 -17.26 2.11 -11.04
N ARG A 16 -18.43 2.09 -10.40
CA ARG A 16 -19.45 3.14 -10.59
C ARG A 16 -19.07 4.45 -9.93
N ARG A 17 -18.38 4.42 -8.78
CA ARG A 17 -18.13 5.61 -7.95
C ARG A 17 -16.82 6.32 -8.26
N VAL A 18 -15.83 5.62 -8.80
CA VAL A 18 -14.47 6.15 -8.95
C VAL A 18 -14.13 6.37 -10.42
N PRO A 19 -13.42 7.46 -10.78
CA PRO A 19 -12.94 7.66 -12.14
C PRO A 19 -12.13 6.46 -12.63
N LYS A 20 -12.31 6.12 -13.91
CA LYS A 20 -11.73 4.92 -14.54
C LYS A 20 -10.22 4.85 -14.36
N MET A 21 -9.50 5.98 -14.47
CA MET A 21 -8.04 5.99 -14.31
C MET A 21 -7.58 5.52 -12.93
N PHE A 22 -8.33 5.83 -11.86
CA PHE A 22 -8.00 5.41 -10.50
C PHE A 22 -8.51 4.01 -10.18
N TYR A 23 -9.69 3.66 -10.70
CA TYR A 23 -10.19 2.29 -10.65
C TYR A 23 -9.18 1.34 -11.31
N ASP A 24 -8.78 1.63 -12.54
CA ASP A 24 -7.81 0.82 -13.28
C ASP A 24 -6.43 0.82 -12.59
N TYR A 25 -5.99 1.93 -11.97
CA TYR A 25 -4.76 1.96 -11.19
C TYR A 25 -4.75 0.94 -10.05
N ALA A 26 -5.87 0.71 -9.38
CA ALA A 26 -5.99 -0.31 -8.33
C ALA A 26 -6.25 -1.71 -8.90
N GLU A 27 -7.08 -1.82 -9.92
CA GLU A 27 -7.54 -3.07 -10.53
C GLU A 27 -6.73 -3.41 -11.81
N SER A 28 -5.40 -3.43 -11.67
CA SER A 28 -4.47 -3.83 -12.72
C SER A 28 -3.20 -4.46 -12.16
N GLY A 29 -2.63 -5.38 -12.95
CA GLY A 29 -1.28 -5.91 -12.76
C GLY A 29 -0.25 -5.24 -13.68
N SER A 30 0.98 -5.75 -13.63
CA SER A 30 2.01 -5.45 -14.61
C SER A 30 1.81 -6.24 -15.90
N TRP A 31 2.25 -5.68 -17.03
CA TRP A 31 2.33 -6.35 -18.34
C TRP A 31 1.03 -7.05 -18.75
N SER A 32 1.03 -8.39 -18.83
CA SER A 32 -0.11 -9.21 -19.24
C SER A 32 -1.10 -9.49 -18.08
N GLU A 33 -0.76 -9.03 -16.87
CA GLU A 33 -1.49 -9.20 -15.63
C GLU A 33 -1.69 -10.67 -15.23
N GLN A 34 -0.77 -11.57 -15.62
CA GLN A 34 -0.81 -12.99 -15.26
C GLN A 34 -0.72 -13.17 -13.75
N THR A 35 0.35 -12.67 -13.11
CA THR A 35 0.57 -12.82 -11.66
C THR A 35 -0.57 -12.17 -10.86
N PHE A 36 -1.11 -11.04 -11.34
CA PHE A 36 -2.27 -10.37 -10.71
C PHE A 36 -3.51 -11.29 -10.66
N ARG A 37 -3.77 -12.08 -11.71
CA ARG A 37 -4.88 -13.05 -11.74
C ARG A 37 -4.55 -14.30 -10.95
N GLU A 38 -3.32 -14.80 -11.05
CA GLU A 38 -2.85 -16.01 -10.36
C GLU A 38 -2.89 -15.86 -8.84
N ASN A 39 -2.62 -14.66 -8.31
CA ASN A 39 -2.81 -14.33 -6.89
C ASN A 39 -4.19 -14.70 -6.34
N VAL A 40 -5.23 -14.69 -7.17
CA VAL A 40 -6.59 -15.08 -6.77
C VAL A 40 -6.89 -16.51 -7.19
N SER A 41 -6.56 -16.90 -8.43
CA SER A 41 -6.94 -18.22 -8.94
C SER A 41 -6.21 -19.36 -8.23
N ASP A 42 -5.02 -19.13 -7.68
CA ASP A 42 -4.23 -20.18 -7.04
C ASP A 42 -4.80 -20.61 -5.69
N PHE A 43 -5.56 -19.74 -5.01
CA PHE A 43 -6.35 -20.15 -3.83
C PHE A 43 -7.39 -21.22 -4.17
N ASN A 44 -7.90 -21.29 -5.40
CA ASN A 44 -8.86 -22.33 -5.81
C ASN A 44 -8.22 -23.72 -5.91
N LYS A 45 -6.88 -23.81 -5.91
CA LYS A 45 -6.15 -25.08 -5.89
C LYS A 45 -6.07 -25.67 -4.48
N LEU A 46 -6.39 -24.87 -3.45
CA LEU A 46 -6.35 -25.27 -2.04
C LEU A 46 -7.73 -25.77 -1.58
N TYR A 47 -7.76 -26.97 -1.02
CA TYR A 47 -8.99 -27.57 -0.49
C TYR A 47 -8.89 -27.76 1.02
N PHE A 48 -9.99 -27.50 1.73
CA PHE A 48 -10.06 -27.77 3.16
C PHE A 48 -10.35 -29.24 3.44
N LYS A 49 -9.60 -29.84 4.37
CA LYS A 49 -9.97 -31.11 4.99
C LYS A 49 -10.87 -30.83 6.19
N GLN A 50 -12.17 -31.02 6.04
CA GLN A 50 -13.12 -30.82 7.13
C GLN A 50 -12.84 -31.79 8.28
N LYS A 51 -12.79 -31.25 9.50
CA LYS A 51 -12.79 -32.00 10.76
C LYS A 51 -14.18 -31.85 11.37
N VAL A 52 -14.83 -32.97 11.68
CA VAL A 52 -16.20 -33.02 12.22
C VAL A 52 -16.18 -33.46 13.69
N ALA A 53 -17.28 -33.23 14.40
CA ALA A 53 -17.43 -33.57 15.82
C ALA A 53 -16.35 -32.96 16.74
N VAL A 54 -15.98 -31.70 16.49
CA VAL A 54 -15.07 -30.91 17.33
C VAL A 54 -15.86 -29.81 18.01
N ASP A 55 -15.68 -29.64 19.32
CA ASP A 55 -16.29 -28.51 20.05
C ASP A 55 -15.65 -27.20 19.58
N ILE A 56 -16.48 -26.35 19.00
CA ILE A 56 -16.11 -25.03 18.48
C ILE A 56 -16.87 -23.92 19.21
N SER A 57 -17.40 -24.16 20.40
CA SER A 57 -18.14 -23.15 21.18
C SER A 57 -17.29 -21.92 21.50
N ASN A 58 -15.98 -22.08 21.71
CA ASN A 58 -15.05 -21.01 22.09
C ASN A 58 -14.07 -20.61 20.95
N ARG A 59 -14.60 -20.28 19.75
CA ARG A 59 -13.79 -19.82 18.62
C ARG A 59 -13.29 -18.39 18.82
N THR A 60 -12.03 -18.16 18.48
CA THR A 60 -11.46 -16.82 18.37
C THR A 60 -10.53 -16.73 17.17
N THR A 61 -10.53 -15.57 16.51
CA THR A 61 -9.53 -15.19 15.50
C THR A 61 -8.43 -14.33 16.09
N SER A 62 -8.55 -13.94 17.36
CA SER A 62 -7.57 -13.05 18.00
C SER A 62 -6.22 -13.73 18.11
N THR A 63 -5.15 -12.99 17.84
CA THR A 63 -3.78 -13.49 17.88
C THR A 63 -2.82 -12.34 18.15
N LYS A 64 -1.52 -12.57 17.98
CA LYS A 64 -0.49 -11.54 18.02
C LYS A 64 0.15 -11.34 16.64
N MET A 65 0.43 -10.09 16.28
CA MET A 65 1.23 -9.71 15.12
C MET A 65 2.34 -8.76 15.59
N LEU A 66 3.61 -9.10 15.31
CA LEU A 66 4.79 -8.37 15.84
C LEU A 66 4.82 -8.22 17.38
N GLY A 67 4.14 -9.11 18.10
CA GLY A 67 4.02 -9.08 19.55
C GLY A 67 2.77 -8.38 20.08
N ASP A 68 2.09 -7.58 19.25
CA ASP A 68 0.89 -6.84 19.61
C ASP A 68 -0.38 -7.66 19.40
N ASN A 69 -1.36 -7.51 20.29
CA ASN A 69 -2.65 -8.20 20.18
C ASN A 69 -3.49 -7.62 19.02
N VAL A 70 -4.02 -8.49 18.17
CA VAL A 70 -4.94 -8.15 17.08
C VAL A 70 -6.22 -8.98 17.19
N LYS A 71 -7.35 -8.44 16.73
CA LYS A 71 -8.65 -9.15 16.76
C LYS A 71 -8.76 -10.27 15.72
N MET A 72 -7.98 -10.17 14.65
CA MET A 72 -7.86 -11.19 13.59
C MET A 72 -6.50 -11.06 12.88
N PRO A 73 -5.97 -12.13 12.27
CA PRO A 73 -4.65 -12.16 11.65
C PRO A 73 -4.63 -11.51 10.26
N VAL A 74 -5.12 -10.27 10.15
CA VAL A 74 -5.11 -9.50 8.92
C VAL A 74 -4.65 -8.08 9.21
N ALA A 75 -4.05 -7.44 8.21
CA ALA A 75 -3.67 -6.04 8.26
C ALA A 75 -4.04 -5.38 6.93
N LEU A 76 -4.31 -4.07 6.95
CA LEU A 76 -4.46 -3.31 5.71
C LEU A 76 -3.07 -3.01 5.14
N ALA A 77 -2.81 -3.57 3.94
CA ALA A 77 -1.56 -3.41 3.22
C ALA A 77 -1.33 -1.95 2.78
N PRO A 78 -0.06 -1.54 2.58
CA PRO A 78 0.25 -0.20 2.09
C PRO A 78 -0.18 -0.06 0.63
N VAL A 79 -1.13 0.84 0.39
CA VAL A 79 -1.62 1.18 -0.95
C VAL A 79 -1.39 2.68 -1.17
N GLY A 80 -0.64 3.03 -2.20
CA GLY A 80 -0.49 4.43 -2.61
C GLY A 80 -1.79 4.98 -3.20
N LEU A 81 -1.94 6.31 -3.19
CA LEU A 81 -3.04 7.02 -3.85
C LEU A 81 -4.46 6.70 -3.35
N THR A 82 -4.65 6.17 -2.14
CA THR A 82 -6.02 5.85 -1.66
C THR A 82 -6.88 7.11 -1.50
N GLY A 83 -6.27 8.28 -1.20
CA GLY A 83 -6.94 9.58 -1.24
C GLY A 83 -7.52 9.97 -2.61
N LEU A 84 -7.02 9.39 -3.71
CA LEU A 84 -7.60 9.56 -5.05
C LEU A 84 -8.67 8.50 -5.38
N GLN A 85 -8.74 7.41 -4.62
CA GLN A 85 -9.84 6.44 -4.71
C GLN A 85 -11.08 6.95 -4.00
N HIS A 86 -10.87 7.55 -2.83
CA HIS A 86 -11.89 8.23 -2.05
C HIS A 86 -11.20 9.36 -1.28
N PRO A 87 -11.79 10.57 -1.22
CA PRO A 87 -11.24 11.67 -0.42
C PRO A 87 -10.88 11.19 1.00
N ASP A 88 -9.69 11.54 1.48
CA ASP A 88 -9.09 11.10 2.76
C ASP A 88 -9.06 9.56 2.93
N GLY A 89 -8.83 8.82 1.84
CA GLY A 89 -8.86 7.37 1.81
C GLY A 89 -7.97 6.71 2.86
N GLU A 90 -6.75 7.20 3.04
CA GLU A 90 -5.81 6.65 4.03
C GLU A 90 -6.35 6.81 5.46
N ILE A 91 -6.87 8.00 5.81
CA ILE A 91 -7.46 8.28 7.12
C ILE A 91 -8.68 7.37 7.36
N LYS A 92 -9.53 7.20 6.35
CA LYS A 92 -10.73 6.35 6.46
C LYS A 92 -10.35 4.88 6.65
N ALA A 93 -9.33 4.40 5.93
CA ALA A 93 -8.80 3.05 6.09
C ALA A 93 -8.18 2.84 7.48
N ALA A 94 -7.37 3.79 7.96
CA ALA A 94 -6.74 3.72 9.27
C ALA A 94 -7.78 3.69 10.42
N ARG A 95 -8.80 4.54 10.36
CA ARG A 95 -9.92 4.52 11.33
C ARG A 95 -10.73 3.24 11.29
N ALA A 96 -10.91 2.65 10.10
CA ALA A 96 -11.57 1.35 9.98
C ALA A 96 -10.71 0.25 10.63
N ALA A 97 -9.41 0.20 10.33
CA ALA A 97 -8.49 -0.77 10.91
C ALA A 97 -8.46 -0.68 12.44
N GLU A 98 -8.35 0.54 12.99
CA GLU A 98 -8.43 0.81 14.43
C GLU A 98 -9.74 0.28 15.03
N LYS A 99 -10.88 0.63 14.44
CA LYS A 99 -12.20 0.18 14.91
C LYS A 99 -12.32 -1.35 14.93
N PHE A 100 -11.73 -2.03 13.94
CA PHE A 100 -11.74 -3.49 13.84
C PHE A 100 -10.62 -4.16 14.66
N GLY A 101 -9.71 -3.38 15.25
CA GLY A 101 -8.59 -3.89 16.05
C GLY A 101 -7.56 -4.67 15.23
N ILE A 102 -7.23 -4.16 14.03
CA ILE A 102 -6.22 -4.71 13.13
C ILE A 102 -5.20 -3.65 12.72
N PRO A 103 -3.97 -4.03 12.32
CA PRO A 103 -2.98 -3.05 11.87
C PRO A 103 -3.35 -2.39 10.54
N PHE A 104 -2.97 -1.12 10.40
CA PHE A 104 -2.96 -0.37 9.14
C PHE A 104 -1.53 -0.04 8.74
N THR A 105 -1.21 -0.13 7.44
CA THR A 105 0.09 0.27 6.91
C THR A 105 -0.06 1.46 5.98
N LEU A 106 0.53 2.61 6.33
CA LEU A 106 0.54 3.80 5.49
C LEU A 106 1.66 3.70 4.45
N SER A 107 1.37 3.99 3.18
CA SER A 107 2.40 4.01 2.12
C SER A 107 3.21 5.32 2.13
N THR A 108 4.50 5.26 1.75
CA THR A 108 5.29 6.45 1.39
C THR A 108 4.58 7.28 0.31
N MET A 109 3.89 6.63 -0.64
CA MET A 109 3.17 7.26 -1.76
C MET A 109 1.68 7.52 -1.45
N SER A 110 1.36 7.83 -0.19
CA SER A 110 0.00 8.22 0.22
C SER A 110 -0.34 9.66 -0.14
N ILE A 111 -1.64 9.96 -0.23
CA ILE A 111 -2.14 11.34 -0.36
C ILE A 111 -2.16 12.02 1.02
N CYS A 112 -2.73 11.37 2.04
CA CYS A 112 -2.64 11.89 3.40
C CYS A 112 -1.21 11.72 3.94
N SER A 113 -0.71 12.70 4.71
CA SER A 113 0.61 12.59 5.34
C SER A 113 0.60 11.65 6.55
N ILE A 114 1.80 11.27 7.03
CA ILE A 114 1.97 10.54 8.29
C ILE A 114 1.26 11.27 9.44
N GLU A 115 1.46 12.59 9.55
CA GLU A 115 0.88 13.43 10.60
C GLU A 115 -0.64 13.53 10.48
N ASP A 116 -1.15 13.60 9.26
CA ASP A 116 -2.58 13.62 9.01
C ASP A 116 -3.25 12.32 9.48
N VAL A 117 -2.66 11.16 9.17
CA VAL A 117 -3.19 9.89 9.65
C VAL A 117 -3.11 9.81 11.17
N ALA A 118 -1.95 10.14 11.75
CA ALA A 118 -1.75 10.13 13.20
C ALA A 118 -2.72 11.04 13.96
N LYS A 119 -3.06 12.22 13.41
CA LYS A 119 -4.06 13.13 14.01
C LYS A 119 -5.49 12.57 14.03
N HIS A 120 -5.78 11.57 13.20
CA HIS A 120 -7.14 11.02 13.03
C HIS A 120 -7.27 9.57 13.52
N THR A 121 -6.24 9.04 14.17
CA THR A 121 -6.22 7.71 14.81
C THR A 121 -5.64 7.83 16.22
N SER A 122 -6.05 6.96 17.12
CA SER A 122 -5.51 6.83 18.48
C SER A 122 -4.53 5.67 18.64
N THR A 123 -4.67 4.62 17.82
CA THR A 123 -3.74 3.48 17.82
C THR A 123 -2.57 3.71 16.86
N PRO A 124 -1.34 3.32 17.25
CA PRO A 124 -0.20 3.26 16.34
C PRO A 124 -0.48 2.48 15.06
N PHE A 125 0.05 2.94 13.94
CA PHE A 125 0.00 2.27 12.65
C PHE A 125 1.41 1.98 12.12
N TRP A 126 1.52 1.12 11.11
CA TRP A 126 2.79 0.83 10.44
C TRP A 126 3.05 1.83 9.31
N PHE A 127 4.32 2.16 9.07
CA PHE A 127 4.70 3.01 7.94
C PHE A 127 5.53 2.21 6.94
N GLN A 128 5.14 2.23 5.68
CA GLN A 128 5.88 1.60 4.59
C GLN A 128 6.84 2.59 3.95
N LEU A 129 8.11 2.20 3.90
CA LEU A 129 9.22 2.97 3.32
C LEU A 129 9.68 2.36 1.99
N TYR A 130 9.88 3.22 0.99
CA TYR A 130 10.59 2.87 -0.24
C TYR A 130 12.06 3.21 -0.12
N CYS A 131 12.93 2.31 -0.59
CA CYS A 131 14.36 2.56 -0.66
C CYS A 131 14.68 3.50 -1.84
N MET A 132 15.27 4.64 -1.52
CA MET A 132 15.50 5.77 -2.41
C MET A 132 16.92 6.31 -2.26
N ASN A 133 17.46 6.92 -3.30
CA ASN A 133 18.81 7.50 -3.30
C ASN A 133 18.90 8.79 -2.45
N ASP A 134 17.79 9.49 -2.26
CA ASP A 134 17.72 10.71 -1.43
C ASP A 134 17.73 10.31 0.05
N ARG A 135 18.93 10.14 0.60
CA ARG A 135 19.14 9.75 2.00
C ARG A 135 18.55 10.78 2.99
N PRO A 136 18.76 12.10 2.84
CA PRO A 136 18.08 13.10 3.68
C PRO A 136 16.55 12.97 3.68
N PHE A 137 15.94 12.64 2.53
CA PHE A 137 14.50 12.40 2.47
C PHE A 137 14.08 11.15 3.26
N ILE A 138 14.81 10.03 3.15
CA ILE A 138 14.54 8.83 3.95
C ILE A 138 14.68 9.12 5.45
N GLU A 139 15.73 9.85 5.83
CA GLU A 139 15.97 10.27 7.20
C GLU A 139 14.78 11.06 7.75
N ASN A 140 14.30 12.03 6.98
CA ASN A 140 13.13 12.83 7.33
C ASN A 140 11.87 11.97 7.49
N LEU A 141 11.62 11.02 6.57
CA LEU A 141 10.46 10.11 6.67
C LEU A 141 10.52 9.24 7.92
N ILE A 142 11.70 8.70 8.26
CA ILE A 142 11.90 7.90 9.47
C ILE A 142 11.62 8.73 10.71
N ASP A 143 12.14 9.96 10.78
CA ASP A 143 11.96 10.83 11.95
C ASP A 143 10.49 11.26 12.12
N ARG A 144 9.79 11.50 11.02
CA ARG A 144 8.34 11.78 11.02
C ARG A 144 7.52 10.58 11.45
N ALA A 145 7.84 9.38 10.95
CA ALA A 145 7.19 8.14 11.35
C ALA A 145 7.37 7.86 12.86
N LYS A 146 8.56 8.12 13.41
CA LYS A 146 8.83 8.06 14.85
C LYS A 146 8.01 9.07 15.63
N SER A 147 8.01 10.33 15.19
CA SER A 147 7.29 11.42 15.84
C SER A 147 5.77 11.18 15.86
N ALA A 148 5.26 10.48 14.85
CA ALA A 148 3.87 10.02 14.76
C ALA A 148 3.58 8.73 15.53
N ASN A 149 4.57 8.18 16.26
CA ASN A 149 4.48 6.93 17.00
C ASN A 149 4.06 5.73 16.13
N CYS A 150 4.56 5.65 14.89
CA CYS A 150 4.36 4.44 14.09
C CYS A 150 4.98 3.24 14.81
N SER A 151 4.26 2.11 14.89
CA SER A 151 4.71 0.94 15.68
C SER A 151 5.69 0.04 14.93
N ALA A 152 5.70 0.09 13.59
CA ALA A 152 6.64 -0.67 12.78
C ALA A 152 6.98 0.04 11.46
N LEU A 153 8.15 -0.26 10.92
CA LEU A 153 8.60 0.16 9.60
C LEU A 153 8.55 -1.02 8.63
N VAL A 154 7.86 -0.85 7.50
CA VAL A 154 7.75 -1.85 6.44
C VAL A 154 8.64 -1.44 5.27
N ILE A 155 9.80 -2.09 5.12
CA ILE A 155 10.74 -1.78 4.05
C ILE A 155 10.37 -2.59 2.81
N THR A 156 10.10 -1.92 1.70
CA THR A 156 9.71 -2.58 0.44
C THR A 156 10.93 -2.82 -0.45
N LEU A 157 11.21 -4.09 -0.75
CA LEU A 157 12.39 -4.54 -1.49
C LEU A 157 12.12 -4.79 -2.98
N ASP A 158 10.86 -5.05 -3.34
CA ASP A 158 10.42 -5.48 -4.69
C ASP A 158 10.18 -4.31 -5.69
N LEU A 159 10.71 -3.11 -5.41
CA LEU A 159 10.44 -1.87 -6.16
C LEU A 159 11.71 -1.10 -6.58
N GLN A 160 12.80 -1.78 -6.96
CA GLN A 160 13.99 -1.10 -7.50
C GLN A 160 13.73 -0.48 -8.88
N ILE A 161 12.82 -1.09 -9.64
CA ILE A 161 12.30 -0.57 -10.92
C ILE A 161 10.77 -0.67 -10.87
N LEU A 162 10.07 0.36 -11.35
CA LEU A 162 8.62 0.36 -11.41
C LEU A 162 8.11 -0.63 -12.46
N GLY A 163 7.17 -1.49 -12.08
CA GLY A 163 6.46 -2.37 -13.00
C GLY A 163 5.66 -1.58 -14.04
N GLN A 164 5.65 -2.07 -15.28
CA GLN A 164 4.92 -1.42 -16.37
C GLN A 164 3.44 -1.82 -16.35
N ARG A 165 2.58 -0.90 -15.94
CA ARG A 165 1.12 -1.09 -15.87
C ARG A 165 0.45 -0.47 -17.09
N HIS A 166 0.04 -1.30 -18.05
CA HIS A 166 -0.48 -0.80 -19.34
C HIS A 166 -1.76 0.00 -19.21
N LYS A 167 -2.61 -0.28 -18.22
CA LYS A 167 -3.82 0.51 -17.98
C LYS A 167 -3.48 1.95 -17.54
N ASP A 168 -2.44 2.14 -16.74
CA ASP A 168 -1.99 3.47 -16.32
C ASP A 168 -1.48 4.29 -17.52
N ILE A 169 -0.71 3.67 -18.41
CA ILE A 169 -0.23 4.30 -19.65
C ILE A 169 -1.42 4.70 -20.54
N LYS A 170 -2.35 3.78 -20.78
CA LYS A 170 -3.55 4.02 -21.61
C LYS A 170 -4.47 5.11 -21.04
N ASN A 171 -4.50 5.26 -19.72
CA ASN A 171 -5.29 6.29 -19.04
C ASN A 171 -4.51 7.59 -18.81
N GLN A 172 -3.21 7.62 -19.17
CA GLN A 172 -2.29 8.72 -18.87
C GLN A 172 -2.34 9.10 -17.38
N MET A 173 -2.30 8.09 -16.51
CA MET A 173 -2.44 8.26 -15.07
C MET A 173 -1.32 9.16 -14.54
N THR A 174 -1.72 10.26 -13.91
CA THR A 174 -0.85 11.15 -13.13
C THR A 174 -1.57 11.56 -11.85
N ALA A 175 -0.80 12.02 -10.86
CA ALA A 175 -1.32 12.69 -9.68
C ALA A 175 -0.64 14.08 -9.60
N PRO A 176 -1.37 15.19 -9.83
CA PRO A 176 -2.81 15.27 -10.02
C PRO A 176 -3.22 14.71 -11.38
N PRO A 177 -4.50 14.40 -11.57
CA PRO A 177 -5.01 13.92 -12.85
C PRO A 177 -4.73 14.84 -14.02
N ARG A 178 -4.24 14.29 -15.13
CA ARG A 178 -4.32 14.95 -16.42
C ARG A 178 -5.77 15.02 -16.89
N LEU A 179 -6.26 16.24 -17.07
CA LEU A 179 -7.61 16.55 -17.56
C LEU A 179 -7.69 16.41 -19.09
N THR A 180 -7.47 15.20 -19.61
CA THR A 180 -7.79 14.88 -21.00
C THR A 180 -9.30 14.89 -21.20
N ILE A 181 -9.79 15.14 -22.43
CA ILE A 181 -11.23 15.11 -22.75
C ILE A 181 -11.86 13.79 -22.28
N LYS A 182 -11.18 12.67 -22.54
CA LYS A 182 -11.62 11.33 -22.11
C LYS A 182 -11.74 11.21 -20.58
N ASN A 183 -10.76 11.72 -19.83
CA ASN A 183 -10.79 11.69 -18.37
C ASN A 183 -11.86 12.64 -17.80
N MET A 184 -12.02 13.83 -18.38
CA MET A 184 -13.06 14.79 -17.99
C MET A 184 -14.46 14.21 -18.20
N LEU A 185 -14.74 13.64 -19.36
CA LEU A 185 -16.02 12.97 -19.64
C LEU A 185 -16.27 11.82 -18.66
N ASN A 186 -15.24 11.03 -18.35
CA ASN A 186 -15.39 9.96 -17.36
C ASN A 186 -15.66 10.51 -15.96
N MET A 187 -14.93 11.52 -15.51
CA MET A 187 -15.10 12.17 -14.22
C MET A 187 -16.49 12.81 -14.07
N ALA A 188 -17.05 13.37 -15.14
CA ALA A 188 -18.41 13.93 -15.15
C ALA A 188 -19.47 12.86 -14.77
N THR A 189 -19.22 11.58 -15.06
CA THR A 189 -20.09 10.47 -14.63
C THR A 189 -19.95 10.09 -13.16
N LYS A 190 -19.02 10.71 -12.42
CA LYS A 190 -18.65 10.41 -11.03
C LYS A 190 -18.88 11.59 -10.08
N PRO A 191 -20.09 12.19 -10.04
CA PRO A 191 -20.33 13.45 -9.32
C PRO A 191 -19.99 13.37 -7.82
N ARG A 192 -20.26 12.22 -7.18
CA ARG A 192 -19.93 12.00 -5.76
C ARG A 192 -18.43 12.10 -5.49
N TRP A 193 -17.62 11.53 -6.39
CA TRP A 193 -16.17 11.57 -6.27
C TRP A 193 -15.68 13.01 -6.50
N CYS A 194 -16.16 13.68 -7.56
CA CYS A 194 -15.78 15.06 -7.87
C CYS A 194 -16.12 16.02 -6.72
N LEU A 195 -17.34 15.95 -6.19
CA LEU A 195 -17.77 16.77 -5.04
C LEU A 195 -16.91 16.52 -3.81
N GLY A 196 -16.63 15.27 -3.48
CA GLY A 196 -15.78 14.94 -2.34
C GLY A 196 -14.34 15.41 -2.53
N MET A 197 -13.82 15.30 -3.76
CA MET A 197 -12.49 15.79 -4.10
C MET A 197 -12.39 17.31 -4.13
N LEU A 198 -13.48 18.05 -4.35
CA LEU A 198 -13.50 19.50 -4.21
C LEU A 198 -13.54 19.96 -2.74
N GLN A 199 -14.01 19.10 -1.83
CA GLN A 199 -14.16 19.42 -0.41
C GLN A 199 -12.94 19.07 0.44
N THR A 200 -12.17 18.04 0.05
CA THR A 200 -10.93 17.72 0.76
C THR A 200 -9.87 18.79 0.50
N ARG A 201 -8.89 18.90 1.40
CA ARG A 201 -7.68 19.73 1.22
C ARG A 201 -6.47 18.90 0.78
N ARG A 202 -6.64 17.58 0.68
CA ARG A 202 -5.56 16.60 0.45
C ARG A 202 -5.63 16.09 -0.99
N HIS A 203 -4.85 16.71 -1.87
CA HIS A 203 -4.87 16.39 -3.31
C HIS A 203 -3.55 15.85 -3.84
N GLY A 204 -2.49 15.86 -3.02
CA GLY A 204 -1.15 15.52 -3.45
C GLY A 204 -0.44 14.59 -2.48
N PHE A 205 0.75 14.14 -2.85
CA PHE A 205 1.56 13.26 -2.01
C PHE A 205 2.16 14.03 -0.84
N SER A 206 1.40 14.22 0.23
CA SER A 206 1.80 15.05 1.38
C SER A 206 3.00 14.50 2.17
N ASN A 207 3.44 13.27 1.91
CA ASN A 207 4.69 12.76 2.46
C ASN A 207 5.93 13.18 1.65
N ILE A 208 5.76 13.60 0.40
CA ILE A 208 6.86 13.86 -0.56
C ILE A 208 6.96 15.35 -0.88
N ILE A 209 5.84 16.00 -1.17
CA ILE A 209 5.80 17.42 -1.54
C ILE A 209 6.29 18.27 -0.38
N GLY A 210 7.30 19.10 -0.62
CA GLY A 210 7.93 19.93 0.41
C GLY A 210 8.92 19.19 1.33
N HIS A 211 9.14 17.90 1.10
CA HIS A 211 10.07 17.07 1.88
C HIS A 211 11.19 16.47 1.03
N ALA A 212 10.91 16.12 -0.22
CA ALA A 212 11.89 15.57 -1.16
C ALA A 212 12.65 16.67 -1.89
N THR A 213 13.94 16.44 -2.15
CA THR A 213 14.79 17.38 -2.89
C THR A 213 14.30 17.52 -4.33
N GLY A 214 14.02 18.75 -4.77
CA GLY A 214 13.63 19.07 -6.15
C GLY A 214 12.16 18.77 -6.51
N VAL A 215 11.28 18.52 -5.53
CA VAL A 215 9.84 18.30 -5.75
C VAL A 215 9.03 19.50 -5.25
N GLU A 216 8.85 20.50 -6.12
CA GLU A 216 8.03 21.69 -5.82
C GLU A 216 6.56 21.52 -6.24
N ASN A 217 6.27 20.62 -7.18
CA ASN A 217 4.94 20.39 -7.71
C ASN A 217 4.68 18.92 -8.05
N LEU A 218 3.40 18.57 -8.15
CA LEU A 218 2.96 17.18 -8.29
C LEU A 218 3.31 16.52 -9.63
N THR A 219 3.41 17.30 -10.71
CA THR A 219 3.66 16.79 -12.07
C THR A 219 5.04 16.12 -12.19
N SER A 220 6.00 16.49 -11.34
CA SER A 220 7.34 15.90 -11.30
C SER A 220 7.40 14.60 -10.52
N LEU A 221 6.34 14.21 -9.79
CA LEU A 221 6.46 13.17 -8.77
C LEU A 221 6.58 11.75 -9.34
N SER A 222 5.92 11.43 -10.46
CA SER A 222 6.10 10.13 -11.13
C SER A 222 7.51 9.97 -11.71
N ASP A 223 8.02 11.04 -12.32
CA ASP A 223 9.36 11.08 -12.90
C ASP A 223 10.42 11.08 -11.81
N TRP A 224 10.18 11.79 -10.71
CA TRP A 224 11.01 11.78 -9.51
C TRP A 224 11.03 10.39 -8.90
N SER A 225 9.89 9.74 -8.65
CA SER A 225 9.88 8.37 -8.12
C SER A 225 10.66 7.40 -9.01
N ALA A 226 10.50 7.47 -10.33
CA ALA A 226 11.24 6.62 -11.26
C ALA A 226 12.76 6.86 -11.27
N LYS A 227 13.21 8.08 -10.93
CA LYS A 227 14.62 8.47 -10.86
C LYS A 227 15.25 8.27 -9.49
N THR A 228 14.45 8.34 -8.43
CA THR A 228 14.93 8.37 -7.05
C THR A 228 14.91 7.01 -6.38
N LEU A 229 14.20 6.00 -6.91
CA LEU A 229 14.26 4.63 -6.41
C LEU A 229 15.69 4.06 -6.50
N MET A 230 16.12 3.39 -5.43
CA MET A 230 17.49 2.89 -5.30
C MET A 230 17.67 1.59 -6.07
N ARG A 231 18.13 1.70 -7.32
CA ARG A 231 18.42 0.53 -8.18
C ARG A 231 19.58 -0.33 -7.68
N THR A 232 20.43 0.23 -6.82
CA THR A 232 21.58 -0.44 -6.21
C THR A 232 21.24 -1.10 -4.87
N LEU A 233 19.97 -1.09 -4.45
CA LEU A 233 19.52 -1.67 -3.18
C LEU A 233 20.05 -3.10 -3.04
N ASN A 234 20.75 -3.32 -1.93
CA ASN A 234 21.26 -4.62 -1.52
C ASN A 234 21.02 -4.82 -0.01
N TRP A 235 21.42 -5.98 0.51
CA TRP A 235 21.20 -6.36 1.91
C TRP A 235 21.95 -5.45 2.91
N ASP A 236 23.12 -4.93 2.55
CA ASP A 236 23.93 -4.06 3.42
C ASP A 236 23.30 -2.67 3.60
N ASP A 237 22.50 -2.22 2.61
CA ASP A 237 21.78 -0.94 2.72
C ASP A 237 20.67 -0.98 3.79
N LEU A 238 20.13 -2.17 4.09
CA LEU A 238 19.06 -2.35 5.07
C LEU A 238 19.55 -2.04 6.48
N ASP A 239 20.81 -2.37 6.77
CA ASP A 239 21.43 -2.24 8.08
C ASP A 239 21.33 -0.80 8.62
N TRP A 240 21.59 0.19 7.76
CA TRP A 240 21.48 1.59 8.14
C TRP A 240 20.01 2.01 8.40
N ILE A 241 19.07 1.60 7.54
CA ILE A 241 17.65 1.94 7.69
C ILE A 241 17.11 1.34 9.00
N ILE A 242 17.43 0.07 9.26
CA ILE A 242 17.00 -0.66 10.47
C ILE A 242 17.59 -0.01 11.72
N LYS A 243 18.90 0.27 11.73
CA LYS A 243 19.57 0.95 12.86
C LYS A 243 19.01 2.34 13.11
N ARG A 244 18.73 3.12 12.05
CA ARG A 244 18.13 4.45 12.20
C ARG A 244 16.70 4.35 12.74
N TRP A 245 15.89 3.40 12.26
CA TRP A 245 14.54 3.21 12.77
C TRP A 245 14.55 2.79 14.25
N GLY A 246 15.31 1.77 14.63
CA GLY A 246 15.47 1.35 16.03
C GLY A 246 14.19 0.78 16.68
N GLY A 247 13.17 0.44 15.89
CA GLY A 247 11.93 -0.21 16.33
C GLY A 247 11.64 -1.47 15.52
N LYS A 248 10.39 -1.94 15.52
CA LYS A 248 9.98 -3.14 14.79
C LYS A 248 10.11 -2.98 13.28
N VAL A 249 10.70 -3.94 12.58
CA VAL A 249 10.91 -3.92 11.13
C VAL A 249 10.27 -5.11 10.44
N ILE A 250 9.61 -4.84 9.31
CA ILE A 250 9.07 -5.85 8.40
C ILE A 250 9.71 -5.68 7.02
N LEU A 251 10.26 -6.75 6.45
CA LEU A 251 10.75 -6.75 5.07
C LEU A 251 9.65 -7.26 4.14
N LYS A 252 9.20 -6.43 3.19
CA LYS A 252 8.15 -6.76 2.23
C LYS A 252 8.73 -6.98 0.83
N GLY A 253 8.25 -8.02 0.15
CA GLY A 253 8.60 -8.31 -1.24
C GLY A 253 9.44 -9.57 -1.41
N ILE A 254 9.53 -10.40 -0.35
CA ILE A 254 10.26 -11.66 -0.38
C ILE A 254 9.44 -12.69 -1.17
N GLN A 255 10.07 -13.40 -2.09
CA GLN A 255 9.44 -14.49 -2.87
C GLN A 255 10.27 -15.77 -2.87
N ASP A 256 11.55 -15.68 -2.51
CA ASP A 256 12.49 -16.80 -2.53
C ASP A 256 12.94 -17.20 -1.11
N VAL A 257 13.27 -18.49 -0.95
CA VAL A 257 13.73 -19.05 0.33
C VAL A 257 15.11 -18.51 0.73
N GLU A 258 16.01 -18.29 -0.23
CA GLU A 258 17.33 -17.72 0.05
C GLU A 258 17.22 -16.25 0.50
N ASP A 259 16.33 -15.47 -0.10
CA ASP A 259 16.02 -14.11 0.36
C ASP A 259 15.42 -14.11 1.77
N ALA A 260 14.55 -15.08 2.09
CA ALA A 260 14.03 -15.24 3.45
C ALA A 260 15.14 -15.58 4.45
N LYS A 261 16.11 -16.43 4.08
CA LYS A 261 17.29 -16.73 4.91
C LYS A 261 18.18 -15.50 5.08
N MET A 262 18.33 -14.67 4.05
CA MET A 262 19.08 -13.41 4.14
C MET A 262 18.37 -12.40 5.04
N ALA A 263 17.03 -12.29 4.95
CA ALA A 263 16.23 -11.45 5.83
C ALA A 263 16.46 -11.78 7.33
N VAL A 264 16.58 -13.05 7.69
CA VAL A 264 16.87 -13.49 9.08
C VAL A 264 18.24 -13.01 9.58
N LYS A 265 19.22 -12.81 8.68
CA LYS A 265 20.55 -12.30 9.05
C LYS A 265 20.54 -10.79 9.31
N THR A 266 19.46 -10.10 8.95
CA THR A 266 19.26 -8.68 9.23
C THR A 266 18.63 -8.48 10.62
N GLY A 267 18.47 -7.22 11.04
CA GLY A 267 17.71 -6.89 12.26
C GLY A 267 16.18 -6.87 12.09
N ALA A 268 15.60 -7.49 11.06
CA ALA A 268 14.17 -7.50 10.81
C ALA A 268 13.40 -8.47 11.74
N ASP A 269 12.20 -8.07 12.17
CA ASP A 269 11.34 -8.89 13.05
C ASP A 269 10.37 -9.79 12.28
N ALA A 270 10.07 -9.45 11.02
CA ALA A 270 9.15 -10.21 10.17
C ALA A 270 9.45 -10.03 8.67
N ILE A 271 8.90 -10.94 7.88
CA ILE A 271 8.87 -10.84 6.42
C ILE A 271 7.42 -10.88 5.92
N ILE A 272 7.16 -10.22 4.79
CA ILE A 272 5.91 -10.36 4.04
C ILE A 272 6.27 -10.99 2.68
N VAL A 273 5.77 -12.21 2.46
CA VAL A 273 5.77 -12.85 1.16
C VAL A 273 4.87 -12.04 0.23
N SER A 274 5.44 -11.38 -0.77
CA SER A 274 4.68 -10.47 -1.63
C SER A 274 5.30 -10.35 -3.01
N ASN A 275 4.46 -10.39 -4.04
CA ASN A 275 4.79 -9.99 -5.41
C ASN A 275 4.23 -8.59 -5.76
N HIS A 276 4.03 -7.74 -4.72
CA HIS A 276 3.42 -6.42 -4.84
C HIS A 276 2.00 -6.45 -5.43
N GLY A 277 1.26 -7.55 -5.25
CA GLY A 277 -0.07 -7.73 -5.82
C GLY A 277 -0.05 -7.97 -7.34
N GLY A 278 1.02 -8.54 -7.89
CA GLY A 278 1.18 -8.81 -9.31
C GLY A 278 1.42 -7.54 -10.14
N ARG A 279 1.98 -6.49 -9.51
CA ARG A 279 2.11 -5.13 -10.09
C ARG A 279 3.55 -4.72 -10.37
N GLN A 280 4.49 -5.65 -10.19
CA GLN A 280 5.91 -5.42 -10.38
C GLN A 280 6.43 -6.33 -11.49
N LEU A 281 6.84 -7.56 -11.15
CA LEU A 281 7.24 -8.59 -12.10
C LEU A 281 6.04 -9.47 -12.47
N ASP A 282 5.64 -9.43 -13.74
CA ASP A 282 4.61 -10.35 -14.27
C ASP A 282 5.28 -11.67 -14.69
N GLY A 283 4.66 -12.80 -14.35
CA GLY A 283 5.28 -14.13 -14.42
C GLY A 283 6.00 -14.55 -13.13
N ALA A 284 5.95 -13.72 -12.07
CA ALA A 284 6.33 -14.15 -10.72
C ALA A 284 5.26 -15.09 -10.14
N LEU A 285 5.66 -15.91 -9.16
CA LEU A 285 4.74 -16.79 -8.43
C LEU A 285 3.66 -15.98 -7.70
N SER A 286 2.49 -16.60 -7.48
CA SER A 286 1.42 -16.02 -6.66
C SER A 286 1.86 -15.92 -5.20
N SER A 287 1.45 -14.84 -4.51
CA SER A 287 1.80 -14.56 -3.10
C SER A 287 0.58 -14.26 -2.25
#